data_AF-A0A1G5DVN1-F1
#
_entry.id   AF-A0A1G5DVN1-F1
#
_cell.length_a   1.000
_cell.length_b   1.000
_cell.length_c   1.000
_cell.angle_alpha   90.00
_cell.angle_beta   90.00
_cell.angle_gamma   90.00
#
_symmetry.space_group_name_H-M   'P 1'
#
loop_
_entity.id
_entity.type
_entity.pdbx_description
1 polymer ?
#
loop_
_entity_poly.entity_id
_entity_poly.type
_entity_poly.pdbx_seq_one_letter_code
_entity_poly.pdbx_strand_id
1 'polypeptide(L)'
;MDRQIKGIVGATLAAPYIATILLALPPIILENPLRLFEIGFYESVLALGTIGLFWSIVPTLILSLLVAGVLNLQRLRSPMASALAGLAIGLCFGTFFSSSNFDSNWHVMLTFCISGAICGWIYWRIAVRGRSPDPADPQPGHLHHEA
;
A
#
# COMPACT_ATOMS: atom_id res chain seq x y z
N MET A 1 -8.41 14.97 9.64
CA MET A 1 -8.06 13.55 9.86
C MET A 1 -8.83 12.61 8.92
N ASP A 2 -10.07 12.92 8.54
CA ASP A 2 -10.87 12.13 7.57
C ASP A 2 -10.14 11.64 6.32
N ARG A 3 -9.36 12.49 5.66
CA ARG A 3 -8.62 12.11 4.45
C ARG A 3 -7.50 11.10 4.72
N GLN A 4 -6.84 11.19 5.88
CA GLN A 4 -5.81 10.22 6.28
C GLN A 4 -6.45 8.85 6.53
N ILE A 5 -7.58 8.82 7.24
CA ILE A 5 -8.33 7.59 7.50
C ILE A 5 -8.81 6.97 6.18
N LYS A 6 -9.39 7.77 5.27
CA LYS A 6 -9.80 7.29 3.93
C LYS A 6 -8.62 6.76 3.12
N GLY A 7 -7.46 7.42 3.18
CA GLY A 7 -6.25 6.97 2.52
C GLY A 7 -5.70 5.65 3.09
N ILE A 8 -5.69 5.51 4.42
CA ILE A 8 -5.27 4.28 5.12
C ILE A 8 -6.21 3.14 4.75
N VAL A 9 -7.52 3.33 4.93
CA VAL A 9 -8.53 2.30 4.61
C VAL A 9 -8.44 1.91 3.14
N GLY A 10 -8.33 2.87 2.22
CA GLY A 10 -8.18 2.58 0.80
C GLY A 10 -6.92 1.79 0.47
N ALA A 11 -5.76 2.17 1.02
CA ALA A 11 -4.50 1.45 0.81
C ALA A 11 -4.52 0.04 1.42
N THR A 12 -5.10 -0.11 2.62
CA THR A 12 -5.24 -1.40 3.30
C THR A 12 -6.17 -2.35 2.55
N LEU A 13 -7.31 -1.85 2.05
CA LEU A 13 -8.24 -2.64 1.24
C LEU A 13 -7.59 -3.07 -0.09
N ALA A 14 -6.78 -2.20 -0.71
CA ALA A 14 -6.13 -2.50 -1.98
C ALA A 14 -4.94 -3.47 -1.86
N ALA A 15 -4.23 -3.47 -0.74
CA ALA A 15 -3.02 -4.26 -0.52
C ALA A 15 -3.13 -5.76 -0.85
N PRO A 16 -4.13 -6.51 -0.35
CA PRO A 16 -4.25 -7.93 -0.66
C PRO A 16 -4.57 -8.17 -2.14
N TYR A 17 -5.39 -7.32 -2.78
CA TYR A 17 -5.69 -7.45 -4.21
C TYR A 17 -4.48 -7.12 -5.09
N ILE A 18 -3.70 -6.10 -4.73
CA ILE A 18 -2.45 -5.79 -5.45
C ILE A 18 -1.47 -6.95 -5.31
N ALA A 19 -1.34 -7.53 -4.11
CA ALA A 19 -0.48 -8.68 -3.89
C ALA A 19 -0.94 -9.90 -4.70
N THR A 20 -2.24 -10.21 -4.73
CA THR A 20 -2.74 -11.36 -5.51
C THR A 20 -2.63 -11.15 -7.01
N ILE A 21 -2.86 -9.93 -7.51
CA ILE A 21 -2.63 -9.60 -8.93
C ILE A 21 -1.15 -9.76 -9.28
N LEU A 22 -0.24 -9.27 -8.44
CA LEU A 22 1.21 -9.43 -8.67
C LEU A 22 1.64 -10.90 -8.63
N LEU A 23 1.07 -11.72 -7.74
CA LEU A 23 1.31 -13.17 -7.71
C LEU A 23 0.70 -13.88 -8.93
N ALA A 24 -0.42 -13.39 -9.45
CA ALA A 24 -1.10 -13.93 -10.62
C ALA A 24 -0.48 -13.48 -11.95
N LEU A 25 0.34 -12.43 -11.94
CA LEU A 25 0.92 -11.86 -13.15
C LEU A 25 1.81 -12.84 -13.92
N PRO A 26 2.74 -13.60 -13.29
CA PRO A 26 3.56 -14.59 -14.01
C PRO A 26 2.77 -15.66 -14.76
N PRO A 27 1.80 -16.40 -14.15
CA PRO A 27 1.04 -17.40 -14.89
C PRO A 27 0.15 -16.76 -15.97
N ILE A 28 -0.38 -15.55 -15.77
CA ILE A 28 -1.14 -14.84 -16.83
C ILE A 28 -0.28 -14.55 -18.06
N ILE A 29 1.00 -14.23 -17.88
CA ILE A 29 1.92 -13.92 -18.98
C ILE A 29 2.48 -15.18 -19.64
N LEU A 30 2.73 -16.23 -18.85
CA LEU A 30 3.47 -17.42 -19.29
C LEU A 30 2.56 -18.57 -19.74
N GLU A 31 1.31 -18.63 -19.28
CA GLU A 31 0.38 -19.71 -19.61
C GLU A 31 -0.69 -19.31 -20.62
N ASN A 32 -1.34 -20.32 -21.19
CA ASN A 32 -2.45 -20.12 -22.13
C ASN A 32 -3.71 -19.66 -21.38
N PRO A 33 -4.37 -18.56 -21.80
CA PRO A 33 -5.55 -18.04 -21.11
C PRO A 33 -6.73 -19.02 -21.05
N LEU A 34 -6.89 -19.89 -22.06
CA LEU A 34 -7.94 -20.93 -22.05
C LEU A 34 -7.72 -21.94 -20.93
N ARG A 35 -6.46 -22.35 -20.72
CA ARG A 35 -6.09 -23.28 -19.65
C ARG A 35 -6.32 -22.68 -18.26
N LEU A 36 -5.99 -21.39 -18.08
CA LEU A 36 -6.24 -20.67 -16.83
C LEU A 36 -7.73 -20.55 -16.52
N PHE A 37 -8.57 -20.40 -17.55
CA PHE A 37 -10.02 -20.37 -17.38
C PHE A 37 -10.58 -21.74 -16.95
N GLU A 38 -10.14 -22.82 -17.60
CA GLU A 38 -10.59 -24.18 -17.30
C GLU A 38 -10.27 -24.63 -15.86
N ILE A 39 -9.13 -24.21 -15.32
CA ILE A 39 -8.74 -24.56 -13.94
C ILE A 39 -9.33 -23.64 -12.87
N GLY A 40 -10.21 -22.69 -13.23
CA GLY A 40 -10.79 -21.74 -12.28
C GLY A 40 -9.76 -20.80 -11.63
N PHE A 41 -8.67 -20.48 -12.34
CA PHE A 41 -7.56 -19.68 -11.81
C PHE A 41 -8.03 -18.30 -11.33
N TYR A 42 -8.86 -17.61 -12.10
CA TYR A 42 -9.33 -16.26 -11.78
C TYR A 42 -10.19 -16.20 -10.52
N GLU A 43 -11.05 -17.22 -10.30
CA GLU A 43 -11.85 -17.34 -9.08
C GLU A 43 -10.94 -17.58 -7.87
N SER A 44 -9.93 -18.41 -8.04
CA SER A 44 -8.93 -18.69 -7.00
C SER A 44 -8.12 -17.44 -6.63
N VAL A 45 -7.75 -16.62 -7.60
CA VAL A 45 -7.03 -15.34 -7.37
C VAL A 45 -7.90 -14.34 -6.60
N LEU A 46 -9.17 -14.21 -6.98
CA LEU A 46 -10.13 -13.35 -6.27
C LEU A 46 -10.35 -13.85 -4.83
N ALA A 47 -10.60 -15.15 -4.66
CA ALA A 47 -10.79 -15.77 -3.35
C ALA A 47 -9.57 -15.58 -2.45
N LEU A 48 -8.35 -15.76 -2.98
CA LEU A 48 -7.10 -15.53 -2.25
C LEU A 48 -6.99 -14.08 -1.77
N GLY A 49 -7.39 -13.12 -2.61
CA GLY A 49 -7.40 -11.69 -2.26
C GLY A 49 -8.39 -11.40 -1.13
N THR A 50 -9.58 -11.99 -1.19
CA THR A 50 -10.62 -11.83 -0.16
C THR A 50 -10.22 -12.50 1.17
N ILE A 51 -9.69 -13.72 1.13
CA ILE A 51 -9.21 -14.43 2.33
C ILE A 51 -8.05 -13.64 2.96
N GLY A 52 -7.10 -13.20 2.13
CA GLY A 52 -5.99 -12.36 2.55
C GLY A 52 -6.47 -11.07 3.21
N LEU A 53 -7.51 -10.43 2.67
CA LEU A 53 -8.13 -9.27 3.28
C LEU A 53 -8.67 -9.60 4.68
N PHE A 54 -9.51 -10.61 4.84
CA PHE A 54 -10.09 -10.93 6.15
C PHE A 54 -9.04 -11.26 7.23
N TRP A 55 -7.97 -11.96 6.85
CA TRP A 55 -6.89 -12.31 7.78
C TRP A 55 -5.97 -11.15 8.12
N SER A 56 -5.66 -10.31 7.13
CA SER A 56 -4.63 -9.27 7.29
C SER A 56 -5.19 -7.89 7.59
N ILE A 57 -6.50 -7.63 7.41
CA ILE A 57 -7.08 -6.28 7.49
C ILE A 57 -6.82 -5.61 8.83
N VAL A 58 -7.12 -6.28 9.95
CA VAL A 58 -6.95 -5.70 11.29
C VAL A 58 -5.47 -5.37 11.60
N PRO A 59 -4.52 -6.32 11.50
CA PRO A 59 -3.12 -6.02 11.79
C PRO A 59 -2.53 -4.99 10.82
N THR A 60 -2.88 -5.03 9.54
CA THR A 60 -2.40 -4.04 8.56
C THR A 60 -2.98 -2.64 8.80
N LEU A 61 -4.24 -2.51 9.24
CA LEU A 61 -4.83 -1.21 9.59
C LEU A 61 -4.14 -0.59 10.79
N ILE A 62 -3.86 -1.38 11.84
CA ILE A 62 -3.13 -0.94 13.03
C ILE A 62 -1.73 -0.47 12.65
N LEU A 63 -1.00 -1.26 11.85
CA LEU A 63 0.34 -0.90 11.40
C LEU A 63 0.32 0.38 10.55
N SER A 64 -0.65 0.49 9.64
CA SER A 64 -0.80 1.65 8.76
C SER A 64 -1.13 2.93 9.55
N LEU A 65 -1.95 2.83 10.59
CA LEU A 65 -2.24 3.93 11.51
C LEU A 65 -1.00 4.38 12.29
N LEU A 66 -0.22 3.43 12.83
CA LEU A 66 1.03 3.74 13.53
C LEU A 66 2.02 4.46 12.60
N VAL A 67 2.23 3.92 11.40
CA VAL A 67 3.15 4.50 10.40
C VAL A 67 2.67 5.87 9.94
N ALA A 68 1.37 6.04 9.68
CA ALA A 68 0.78 7.34 9.36
C ALA A 68 0.97 8.34 10.51
N GLY A 69 0.85 7.89 11.77
CA GLY A 69 1.13 8.68 12.96
C GLY A 69 2.58 9.14 13.03
N VAL A 70 3.53 8.23 12.83
CA VAL A 70 4.98 8.52 12.82
C VAL A 70 5.33 9.50 11.69
N LEU A 71 4.84 9.26 10.47
CA LEU A 71 5.06 10.17 9.34
C LEU A 71 4.47 11.56 9.59
N ASN A 72 3.30 11.64 10.24
CA ASN A 72 2.68 12.91 10.59
C ASN A 72 3.47 13.65 11.68
N LEU A 73 4.03 12.94 12.67
CA LEU A 73 4.90 13.50 13.72
C LEU A 73 6.22 14.01 13.15
N GLN A 74 6.86 13.27 12.24
CA GLN A 74 8.14 13.64 11.64
C GLN A 74 8.02 14.69 10.53
N ARG A 75 6.79 15.12 10.18
CA ARG A 75 6.49 16.02 9.04
C ARG A 75 7.13 15.55 7.71
N LEU A 76 7.44 14.26 7.59
CA LEU A 76 8.02 13.67 6.38
C LEU A 76 6.91 13.50 5.35
N ARG A 77 6.76 14.52 4.49
CA ARG A 77 5.74 14.57 3.44
C ARG A 77 6.23 14.09 2.07
N SER A 78 7.41 13.48 2.00
CA SER A 78 7.98 13.04 0.74
C SER A 78 7.31 11.74 0.24
N PRO A 79 7.09 11.60 -1.08
CA PRO A 79 6.53 10.37 -1.66
C PRO A 79 7.44 9.17 -1.40
N MET A 80 8.77 9.39 -1.38
CA MET A 80 9.74 8.33 -1.10
C MET A 80 9.65 7.82 0.33
N ALA A 81 9.43 8.68 1.33
CA ALA A 81 9.28 8.23 2.71
C ALA A 81 8.04 7.33 2.88
N SER A 82 6.94 7.66 2.21
CA SER A 82 5.71 6.85 2.27
C SER A 82 5.87 5.51 1.54
N ALA A 83 6.55 5.49 0.39
CA ALA A 83 6.85 4.26 -0.33
C ALA A 83 7.84 3.36 0.44
N LEU A 84 8.88 3.92 1.04
CA LEU A 84 9.85 3.19 1.87
C LEU A 84 9.19 2.60 3.13
N ALA A 85 8.29 3.36 3.76
CA ALA A 85 7.52 2.86 4.90
C ALA A 85 6.63 1.69 4.47
N GLY A 86 5.92 1.82 3.34
CA GLY A 86 5.14 0.73 2.76
C GLY A 86 5.98 -0.51 2.43
N LEU A 87 7.18 -0.31 1.87
CA LEU A 87 8.13 -1.38 1.58
C LEU A 87 8.58 -2.09 2.86
N ALA A 88 8.89 -1.35 3.92
CA ALA A 88 9.28 -1.94 5.20
C ALA A 88 8.16 -2.80 5.81
N ILE A 89 6.90 -2.34 5.73
CA ILE A 89 5.73 -3.13 6.15
C ILE A 89 5.60 -4.39 5.29
N GLY A 90 5.69 -4.24 3.96
CA GLY A 90 5.62 -5.34 3.01
C GLY A 90 6.71 -6.39 3.25
N LEU A 91 7.94 -5.95 3.52
CA LEU A 91 9.05 -6.82 3.89
C LEU A 91 8.75 -7.58 5.18
N CYS A 92 8.22 -6.92 6.21
CA CYS A 92 7.87 -7.53 7.48
C CYS A 92 6.79 -8.63 7.32
N PHE A 93 5.76 -8.37 6.53
CA PHE A 93 4.74 -9.38 6.20
C PHE A 93 5.29 -10.50 5.32
N GLY A 94 6.13 -10.16 4.34
CA GLY A 94 6.77 -11.12 3.45
C GLY A 94 7.69 -12.09 4.20
N THR A 95 8.50 -11.59 5.13
CA THR A 95 9.36 -12.44 5.98
C THR A 95 8.55 -13.27 6.96
N PHE A 96 7.46 -12.74 7.51
CA PHE A 96 6.55 -13.49 8.37
C PHE A 96 5.93 -14.69 7.63
N PHE A 97 5.41 -14.49 6.41
CA PHE A 97 4.87 -15.56 5.58
C PHE A 97 5.94 -16.51 5.03
N SER A 98 7.13 -15.99 4.76
CA SER A 98 8.26 -16.77 4.24
C SER A 98 9.00 -17.55 5.35
N SER A 99 8.68 -17.32 6.63
CA SER A 99 9.35 -17.95 7.76
C SER A 99 9.29 -19.47 7.76
N SER A 100 8.31 -20.07 7.08
CA SER A 100 8.18 -21.51 6.96
C SER A 100 9.06 -22.15 5.88
N ASN A 101 9.53 -21.41 4.86
CA ASN A 101 10.40 -21.91 3.78
C ASN A 101 11.06 -20.75 3.00
N PHE A 102 12.16 -20.19 3.52
CA PHE A 102 12.79 -18.99 2.94
C PHE A 102 13.38 -19.18 1.53
N ASP A 103 14.06 -20.29 1.26
CA ASP A 103 14.75 -20.51 -0.02
C ASP A 103 13.78 -20.67 -1.20
N SER A 104 12.56 -21.17 -0.95
CA SER A 104 11.56 -21.38 -1.99
C SER A 104 10.65 -20.17 -2.21
N ASN A 105 10.55 -19.25 -1.25
CA ASN A 105 9.51 -18.22 -1.21
C ASN A 105 10.01 -16.80 -1.46
N TRP A 106 11.24 -16.64 -1.96
CA TRP A 106 11.82 -15.32 -2.23
C TRP A 106 10.93 -14.46 -3.17
N HIS A 107 10.26 -15.09 -4.14
CA HIS A 107 9.30 -14.45 -5.05
C HIS A 107 8.11 -13.85 -4.29
N VAL A 108 7.61 -14.57 -3.27
CA VAL A 108 6.51 -14.11 -2.41
C VAL A 108 6.94 -12.89 -1.63
N MET A 109 8.15 -12.90 -1.06
CA MET A 109 8.72 -11.77 -0.34
C MET A 109 8.83 -10.53 -1.23
N LEU A 110 9.34 -10.65 -2.47
CA LEU A 110 9.37 -9.55 -3.42
C LEU A 110 7.98 -8.99 -3.72
N THR A 111 7.00 -9.86 -3.93
CA THR A 111 5.62 -9.43 -4.22
C THR A 111 5.03 -8.62 -3.06
N PHE A 112 5.25 -9.03 -1.82
CA PHE A 112 4.83 -8.26 -0.65
C PHE A 112 5.56 -6.91 -0.52
N CYS A 113 6.88 -6.87 -0.81
CA CYS A 113 7.64 -5.62 -0.83
C CYS A 113 7.10 -4.62 -1.88
N ILE A 114 6.86 -5.08 -3.10
CA ILE A 114 6.36 -4.25 -4.20
C ILE A 114 4.92 -3.81 -3.90
N SER A 115 4.06 -4.72 -3.45
CA SER A 115 2.69 -4.38 -3.04
C SER A 115 2.68 -3.33 -1.92
N GLY A 116 3.51 -3.52 -0.89
CA GLY A 116 3.66 -2.56 0.21
C GLY A 116 4.11 -1.17 -0.27
N ALA A 117 5.09 -1.11 -1.17
CA ALA A 117 5.56 0.14 -1.75
C ALA A 117 4.46 0.86 -2.56
N ILE A 118 3.69 0.12 -3.38
CA ILE A 118 2.56 0.66 -4.14
C ILE A 118 1.48 1.19 -3.19
N CYS A 119 1.15 0.46 -2.12
CA CYS A 119 0.17 0.89 -1.13
C CYS A 119 0.60 2.16 -0.39
N GLY A 120 1.88 2.25 -0.01
CA GLY A 120 2.46 3.45 0.59
C GLY A 120 2.40 4.66 -0.36
N TRP A 121 2.60 4.43 -1.65
CA TRP A 121 2.45 5.48 -2.68
C TRP A 121 0.98 5.91 -2.88
N ILE A 122 0.04 4.97 -2.91
CA ILE A 122 -1.41 5.26 -2.98
C ILE A 122 -1.84 6.08 -1.75
N TYR A 123 -1.40 5.67 -0.56
CA TYR A 123 -1.62 6.43 0.67
C TYR A 123 -1.11 7.87 0.54
N TRP A 124 0.11 8.07 0.07
CA TRP A 124 0.66 9.41 -0.15
C TRP A 124 -0.18 10.24 -1.13
N ARG A 125 -0.64 9.64 -2.23
CA ARG A 125 -1.49 10.31 -3.23
C ARG A 125 -2.81 10.80 -2.63
N ILE A 126 -3.45 10.00 -1.78
CA ILE A 126 -4.76 10.31 -1.21
C ILE A 126 -4.64 11.21 0.02
N ALA A 127 -3.75 10.88 0.95
CA ALA A 127 -3.65 11.51 2.26
C ALA A 127 -2.75 12.75 2.29
N VAL A 128 -1.68 12.78 1.48
CA VAL A 128 -0.64 13.83 1.54
C VAL A 128 -0.79 14.82 0.38
N ARG A 129 -0.83 14.34 -0.88
CA ARG A 129 -0.92 15.22 -2.07
C ARG A 129 -2.26 15.95 -2.18
N GLY A 130 -3.33 15.41 -1.59
CA GLY A 130 -4.66 16.02 -1.62
C GLY A 130 -4.82 17.26 -0.73
N ARG A 131 -3.89 17.57 0.19
CA ARG A 131 -3.91 18.83 0.96
C ARG A 131 -3.60 20.00 0.00
N SER A 132 -4.65 20.62 -0.54
CA SER A 132 -4.53 22.03 -0.96
C SER A 132 -4.06 22.85 0.24
N PRO A 133 -3.26 23.92 0.02
CA PRO A 133 -2.94 24.85 1.09
C PRO A 133 -4.24 25.37 1.71
N ASP A 134 -4.28 25.34 3.04
CA ASP A 134 -5.38 25.93 3.80
C ASP A 134 -5.40 27.43 3.45
N PRO A 135 -6.54 28.04 3.09
CA PRO A 135 -6.63 29.50 2.93
C PRO A 135 -6.40 30.24 4.26
N ALA A 136 -6.27 29.52 5.38
CA ALA A 136 -5.92 30.05 6.69
C ALA A 136 -4.40 30.16 6.94
N ASP A 137 -3.53 29.78 6.00
CA ASP A 137 -2.10 30.07 6.10
C ASP A 137 -1.89 31.55 5.72
N PRO A 138 -1.50 32.44 6.65
CA PRO A 138 -1.27 33.83 6.33
C PRO A 138 -0.14 33.90 5.31
N GLN A 139 -0.45 34.40 4.11
CA GLN A 139 0.56 34.77 3.12
C GLN A 139 1.57 35.72 3.78
N PRO A 140 2.86 35.36 3.93
CA PRO A 140 3.88 36.31 4.37
C PRO A 140 4.23 37.20 3.17
N GLY A 141 3.38 38.18 2.87
CA GLY A 141 3.56 38.95 1.63
C GLY A 141 2.68 40.18 1.39
N HIS A 142 1.89 40.64 2.36
CA HIS A 142 1.10 41.89 2.21
C HIS A 142 1.38 42.91 3.32
N LEU A 143 2.66 43.17 3.57
CA LEU A 143 3.11 44.42 4.18
C LEU A 143 4.15 45.02 3.23
N HIS A 144 4.02 46.32 2.97
CA HIS A 144 4.79 47.15 2.03
C HIS A 144 4.19 47.29 0.63
N HIS A 145 3.22 48.20 0.50
CA HIS A 145 3.43 49.43 -0.28
C HIS A 145 2.20 50.35 -0.14
N GLU A 146 2.17 51.12 0.95
CA GLU A 146 1.52 52.44 0.93
C GLU A 146 2.63 53.45 1.27
N ALA A 147 3.01 54.22 0.26
CA ALA A 147 3.79 55.45 0.34
C ALA A 147 3.29 56.37 -0.77
#